data_AF-A9JTN4-F1
#
_entry.id   AF-A9JTN4-F1
#
_cell.length_a   1.000
_cell.length_b   1.000
_cell.length_c   1.000
_cell.angle_alpha   90.00
_cell.angle_beta   90.00
_cell.angle_gamma   90.00
#
_symmetry.space_group_name_H-M   'P 1'
#
loop_
_entity.id
_entity.type
_entity.pdbx_description
1 polymer ?
#
loop_
_entity_poly.entity_id
_entity_poly.type
_entity_poly.pdbx_seq_one_letter_code
_entity_poly.pdbx_strand_id
1 'polypeptide(L)'
;INIILGLEDINTEASKLLLSKIQRGQQIKNRLRKTEKTLLTNKHLYNYSKLSQSGRSTFFSGPLTATKDVSSTYGLDLLFTESGLLKQSISDITLFGHNNHLKAMQVSIEAEGLESLFGDGTDDDDDDEHKDATVGMSAMLFDVQLRPVVFFQGYMDLVSKVFSSSGDPISVVKGDVLLIDYLQRLPMQSGLQAIVEYQGGLGLEVSANIDVSIWEQESKTNINTKASLVFEFTTEVDTSFFQTDIKAQVDAETAVDFDSIMKFSSFPMLMCLELSQNNMPYRETYILSESLPEKNITYTKRKGRKATLWGRDFPFHSSNSEMCRSLLTADE
;
A
#
# COMPACT_ATOMS: atom_id res chain seq x y z
N ILE A 1 12.75 -25.83 -5.12
CA ILE A 1 12.92 -26.77 -6.25
C ILE A 1 11.55 -27.11 -6.84
N ASN A 2 10.62 -27.65 -6.06
CA ASN A 2 9.27 -28.02 -6.53
C ASN A 2 8.48 -26.86 -7.15
N ILE A 3 8.58 -25.64 -6.60
CA ILE A 3 7.89 -24.45 -7.15
C ILE A 3 8.36 -24.11 -8.57
N ILE A 4 9.65 -24.30 -8.88
CA ILE A 4 10.20 -24.01 -10.22
C ILE A 4 9.83 -25.11 -11.22
N LEU A 5 9.70 -26.36 -10.73
CA LEU A 5 9.25 -27.48 -11.57
C LEU A 5 7.77 -27.37 -11.92
N GLY A 6 6.93 -26.89 -10.99
CA GLY A 6 5.50 -26.68 -11.23
C GLY A 6 5.15 -25.47 -12.10
N LEU A 7 6.11 -24.68 -12.58
CA LEU A 7 5.85 -23.56 -13.50
C LEU A 7 5.34 -24.01 -14.88
N GLU A 8 5.53 -25.29 -15.23
CA GLU A 8 5.01 -25.86 -16.50
C GLU A 8 3.57 -26.37 -16.34
N ASP A 9 3.14 -26.69 -15.13
CA ASP A 9 1.82 -27.29 -14.84
C ASP A 9 0.76 -26.26 -14.41
N ILE A 10 1.12 -24.98 -14.33
CA ILE A 10 0.27 -23.88 -13.86
C ILE A 10 -0.06 -22.93 -15.03
N ASN A 11 -1.27 -22.34 -15.01
CA ASN A 11 -1.73 -21.34 -15.98
C ASN A 11 -0.66 -20.30 -16.31
N THR A 12 -0.60 -19.89 -17.57
CA THR A 12 0.46 -19.02 -18.14
C THR A 12 0.72 -17.77 -17.30
N GLU A 13 -0.35 -17.06 -16.94
CA GLU A 13 -0.31 -15.83 -16.15
C GLU A 13 0.16 -16.05 -14.69
N ALA A 14 -0.31 -17.12 -14.04
CA ALA A 14 0.12 -17.46 -12.69
C ALA A 14 1.60 -17.91 -12.65
N SER A 15 2.04 -18.67 -13.66
CA SER A 15 3.44 -19.04 -13.86
C SER A 15 4.33 -17.82 -14.06
N LYS A 16 3.86 -16.82 -14.84
CA LYS A 16 4.56 -15.55 -15.02
C LYS A 16 4.67 -14.75 -13.72
N LEU A 17 3.60 -14.67 -12.93
CA LEU A 17 3.62 -14.01 -11.63
C LEU A 17 4.60 -14.66 -10.66
N LEU A 18 4.58 -16.00 -10.57
CA LEU A 18 5.52 -16.74 -9.72
C LEU A 18 6.97 -16.53 -10.15
N LEU A 19 7.23 -16.55 -11.46
CA LEU A 19 8.54 -16.26 -12.01
C LEU A 19 9.04 -14.87 -11.59
N SER A 20 8.21 -13.84 -11.75
CA SER A 20 8.58 -12.46 -11.39
C SER A 20 8.84 -12.31 -9.88
N LYS A 21 8.06 -12.98 -9.01
CA LYS A 21 8.32 -13.07 -7.57
C LYS A 21 9.68 -13.71 -7.25
N ILE A 22 10.03 -14.80 -7.93
CA ILE A 22 11.33 -15.48 -7.73
C ILE A 22 12.48 -14.58 -8.17
N GLN A 23 12.38 -13.98 -9.36
CA GLN A 23 13.41 -13.09 -9.90
C GLN A 23 13.64 -11.88 -8.99
N ARG A 24 12.56 -11.30 -8.45
CA ARG A 24 12.68 -10.15 -7.55
C ARG A 24 13.16 -10.54 -6.17
N GLY A 25 12.74 -11.69 -5.63
CA GLY A 25 13.24 -12.24 -4.37
C GLY A 25 14.77 -12.40 -4.37
N GLN A 26 15.34 -12.82 -5.51
CA GLN A 26 16.79 -12.93 -5.72
C GLN A 26 17.50 -11.56 -5.71
N GLN A 27 16.85 -10.51 -6.19
CA GLN A 27 17.40 -9.15 -6.19
C GLN A 27 17.33 -8.47 -4.81
N ILE A 28 16.31 -8.79 -4.00
CA ILE A 28 16.04 -8.10 -2.72
C ILE A 28 16.80 -8.72 -1.53
N LYS A 29 17.15 -10.02 -1.53
CA LYS A 29 17.81 -10.68 -0.38
C LYS A 29 19.17 -11.30 -0.69
N ASN A 30 20.20 -10.82 0.00
CA ASN A 30 21.48 -11.53 0.21
C ASN A 30 21.37 -12.74 1.17
N ARG A 31 20.19 -13.03 1.75
CA ARG A 31 20.01 -14.02 2.84
C ARG A 31 19.68 -15.45 2.36
N LEU A 32 19.16 -15.61 1.14
CA LEU A 32 18.89 -16.92 0.50
C LEU A 32 20.07 -17.40 -0.38
N ARG A 33 21.24 -16.77 -0.23
CA ARG A 33 22.39 -16.92 -1.12
C ARG A 33 22.97 -18.34 -1.22
N LYS A 34 22.71 -19.24 -0.26
CA LYS A 34 23.18 -20.64 -0.35
C LYS A 34 22.24 -21.51 -1.18
N THR A 35 20.93 -21.47 -0.91
CA THR A 35 19.92 -22.24 -1.63
C THR A 35 19.66 -21.70 -3.03
N GLU A 36 19.66 -20.37 -3.22
CA GLU A 36 19.51 -19.75 -4.54
C GLU A 36 20.68 -20.04 -5.48
N LYS A 37 21.92 -20.01 -4.97
CA LYS A 37 23.09 -20.40 -5.78
C LYS A 37 22.99 -21.84 -6.27
N THR A 38 22.53 -22.76 -5.43
CA THR A 38 22.32 -24.16 -5.84
C THR A 38 21.23 -24.29 -6.90
N LEU A 39 20.16 -23.50 -6.81
CA LEU A 39 19.08 -23.45 -7.82
C LEU A 39 19.56 -22.87 -9.16
N LEU A 40 20.33 -21.77 -9.13
CA LEU A 40 20.90 -21.11 -10.30
C LEU A 40 21.95 -21.98 -11.02
N THR A 41 22.58 -22.92 -10.32
CA THR A 41 23.60 -23.81 -10.90
C THR A 41 22.98 -24.94 -11.72
N ASN A 42 21.73 -25.31 -11.44
CA ASN A 42 21.07 -26.41 -12.15
C ASN A 42 20.48 -25.93 -13.49
N LYS A 43 21.19 -26.22 -14.58
CA LYS A 43 20.79 -25.87 -15.96
C LYS A 43 19.43 -26.43 -16.39
N HIS A 44 18.90 -27.47 -15.75
CA HIS A 44 17.56 -28.00 -16.05
C HIS A 44 16.44 -27.21 -15.39
N LEU A 45 16.75 -26.48 -14.31
CA LEU A 45 15.80 -25.63 -13.58
C LEU A 45 15.93 -24.16 -13.99
N TYR A 46 17.15 -23.73 -14.32
CA TYR A 46 17.46 -22.35 -14.70
C TYR A 46 17.92 -22.32 -16.16
N ASN A 47 16.96 -22.37 -17.09
CA ASN A 47 17.20 -22.21 -18.52
C ASN A 47 16.35 -21.07 -19.10
N TYR A 48 16.73 -20.60 -20.29
CA TYR A 48 16.00 -19.51 -20.93
C TYR A 48 14.56 -19.90 -21.25
N SER A 49 14.26 -21.15 -21.61
CA SER A 49 12.90 -21.57 -21.98
C SER A 49 11.92 -21.52 -20.81
N LYS A 50 12.36 -21.83 -19.59
CA LYS A 50 11.57 -21.75 -18.35
C LYS A 50 11.49 -20.33 -17.81
N LEU A 51 12.49 -19.50 -18.10
CA LEU A 51 12.52 -18.09 -17.69
C LEU A 51 11.80 -17.16 -18.68
N SER A 52 11.60 -17.59 -19.93
CA SER A 52 10.90 -16.84 -20.98
C SER A 52 9.40 -17.12 -20.99
N GLN A 53 8.76 -17.12 -19.82
CA GLN A 53 7.31 -17.31 -19.73
C GLN A 53 6.59 -16.15 -20.42
N SER A 54 5.66 -16.48 -21.30
CA SER A 54 4.67 -15.55 -21.85
C SER A 54 3.65 -15.19 -20.78
N GLY A 55 3.14 -13.96 -20.83
CA GLY A 55 2.14 -13.47 -19.90
C GLY A 55 2.40 -12.05 -19.44
N ARG A 56 1.35 -11.41 -18.90
CA ARG A 56 1.29 -9.99 -18.53
C ARG A 56 1.39 -9.76 -17.03
N SER A 57 1.18 -10.81 -16.24
CA SER A 57 1.25 -10.76 -14.79
C SER A 57 2.63 -10.35 -14.32
N THR A 58 2.67 -9.46 -13.34
CA THR A 58 3.93 -8.87 -12.87
C THR A 58 3.93 -8.75 -11.35
N PHE A 59 5.12 -8.90 -10.79
CA PHE A 59 5.41 -8.60 -9.41
C PHE A 59 6.49 -7.55 -9.35
N PHE A 60 6.28 -6.53 -8.53
CA PHE A 60 7.27 -5.52 -8.26
C PHE A 60 7.35 -5.25 -6.76
N SER A 61 8.56 -4.98 -6.28
CA SER A 61 8.76 -4.50 -4.91
C SER A 61 9.95 -3.58 -4.85
N GLY A 62 9.82 -2.43 -4.19
CA GLY A 62 10.85 -1.40 -4.10
C GLY A 62 11.01 -0.85 -2.68
N PRO A 63 12.16 -0.25 -2.35
CA PRO A 63 12.32 0.46 -1.08
C PRO A 63 11.48 1.75 -1.12
N LEU A 64 10.62 1.94 -0.12
CA LEU A 64 9.91 3.19 0.09
C LEU A 64 10.80 4.13 0.90
N THR A 65 11.27 3.69 2.06
CA THR A 65 12.19 4.45 2.92
C THR A 65 13.23 3.53 3.54
N ALA A 66 14.47 4.00 3.67
CA ALA A 66 15.53 3.28 4.36
C ALA A 66 16.20 4.22 5.36
N THR A 67 15.96 3.99 6.65
CA THR A 67 16.66 4.64 7.76
C THR A 67 17.58 3.63 8.45
N LYS A 68 18.39 4.11 9.41
CA LYS A 68 19.33 3.25 10.15
C LYS A 68 18.61 2.12 10.90
N ASP A 69 17.43 2.39 11.44
CA ASP A 69 16.72 1.50 12.37
C ASP A 69 15.46 0.88 11.76
N VAL A 70 14.89 1.52 10.74
CA VAL A 70 13.66 1.09 10.05
C VAL A 70 13.83 1.17 8.54
N SER A 71 13.48 0.09 7.83
CA SER A 71 13.34 0.06 6.38
C SER A 71 11.89 -0.22 6.02
N SER A 72 11.36 0.42 4.99
CA SER A 72 10.04 0.12 4.45
C SER A 72 10.13 -0.20 2.97
N THR A 73 9.28 -1.11 2.53
CA THR A 73 9.13 -1.46 1.11
C THR A 73 7.68 -1.38 0.69
N TYR A 74 7.47 -1.07 -0.58
CA TYR A 74 6.19 -1.22 -1.23
C TYR A 74 6.24 -2.41 -2.18
N GLY A 75 5.12 -3.10 -2.33
CA GLY A 75 4.91 -4.24 -3.22
C GLY A 75 3.68 -4.01 -4.10
N LEU A 76 3.73 -4.52 -5.32
CA LEU A 76 2.62 -4.57 -6.25
C LEU A 76 2.64 -5.90 -6.99
N ASP A 77 1.55 -6.66 -6.84
CA ASP A 77 1.26 -7.88 -7.56
C ASP A 77 0.11 -7.59 -8.52
N LEU A 78 0.27 -7.96 -9.78
CA LEU A 78 -0.77 -7.92 -10.80
C LEU A 78 -0.90 -9.31 -11.41
N LEU A 79 -2.07 -9.92 -11.25
CA LEU A 79 -2.45 -11.17 -11.88
C LEU A 79 -3.53 -10.88 -12.92
N PHE A 80 -3.25 -11.23 -14.16
CA PHE A 80 -4.20 -11.12 -15.26
C PHE A 80 -4.84 -12.48 -15.57
N THR A 81 -6.01 -12.45 -16.20
CA THR A 81 -6.61 -13.60 -16.88
C THR A 81 -6.01 -13.76 -18.27
N GLU A 82 -6.28 -14.89 -18.93
CA GLU A 82 -5.74 -15.17 -20.27
C GLU A 82 -6.33 -14.25 -21.34
N SER A 83 -7.55 -13.74 -21.13
CA SER A 83 -8.17 -12.67 -21.92
C SER A 83 -7.50 -11.30 -21.70
N GLY A 84 -6.60 -11.18 -20.74
CA GLY A 84 -5.84 -9.97 -20.44
C GLY A 84 -6.56 -8.99 -19.51
N LEU A 85 -7.64 -9.42 -18.84
CA LEU A 85 -8.32 -8.64 -17.79
C LEU A 85 -7.60 -8.81 -16.46
N LEU A 86 -7.63 -7.79 -15.59
CA LEU A 86 -7.01 -7.87 -14.27
C LEU A 86 -7.87 -8.77 -13.37
N LYS A 87 -7.34 -9.92 -12.96
CA LYS A 87 -8.00 -10.86 -12.04
C LYS A 87 -7.80 -10.45 -10.59
N GLN A 88 -6.56 -10.09 -10.24
CA GLN A 88 -6.21 -9.73 -8.87
C GLN A 88 -5.07 -8.73 -8.88
N SER A 89 -5.20 -7.68 -8.08
CA SER A 89 -4.11 -6.75 -7.76
C SER A 89 -3.90 -6.72 -6.26
N ILE A 90 -2.67 -6.92 -5.81
CA ILE A 90 -2.32 -6.79 -4.40
C ILE A 90 -1.25 -5.72 -4.28
N SER A 91 -1.54 -4.65 -3.58
CA SER A 91 -0.55 -3.66 -3.16
C SER A 91 -0.28 -3.81 -1.67
N ASP A 92 0.98 -3.71 -1.27
CA ASP A 92 1.36 -3.78 0.14
C ASP A 92 2.46 -2.78 0.50
N ILE A 93 2.41 -2.33 1.75
CA ILE A 93 3.47 -1.54 2.39
C ILE A 93 3.90 -2.30 3.64
N THR A 94 5.15 -2.72 3.65
CA THR A 94 5.75 -3.49 4.72
C THR A 94 6.84 -2.68 5.42
N LEU A 95 6.77 -2.65 6.75
CA LEU A 95 7.75 -2.02 7.63
C LEU A 95 8.65 -3.13 8.19
N PHE A 96 9.96 -2.93 8.10
CA PHE A 96 11.00 -3.79 8.65
C PHE A 96 11.77 -3.04 9.73
N GLY A 97 11.67 -3.51 10.95
CA GLY A 97 12.59 -3.15 12.04
C GLY A 97 13.76 -4.13 12.11
N HIS A 98 14.53 -4.05 13.20
CA HIS A 98 15.72 -4.88 13.41
C HIS A 98 15.45 -6.40 13.26
N ASN A 99 14.40 -6.91 13.92
CA ASN A 99 14.02 -8.34 13.86
C ASN A 99 12.53 -8.58 13.60
N ASN A 100 11.73 -7.51 13.51
CA ASN A 100 10.28 -7.60 13.32
C ASN A 100 9.91 -6.99 11.98
N HIS A 101 8.84 -7.50 11.40
CA HIS A 101 8.19 -6.89 10.25
C HIS A 101 6.71 -6.71 10.57
N LEU A 102 6.11 -5.67 10.01
CA LEU A 102 4.72 -5.30 10.20
C LEU A 102 4.16 -4.95 8.82
N LYS A 103 3.05 -5.59 8.42
CA LYS A 103 2.35 -5.16 7.21
C LYS A 103 1.49 -3.96 7.58
N ALA A 104 2.01 -2.77 7.27
CA ALA A 104 1.39 -1.51 7.64
C ALA A 104 0.06 -1.33 6.90
N MET A 105 0.07 -1.63 5.59
CA MET A 105 -1.10 -1.56 4.74
C MET A 105 -1.02 -2.64 3.67
N GLN A 106 -2.15 -3.21 3.31
CA GLN A 106 -2.31 -4.01 2.11
C GLN A 106 -3.70 -3.81 1.55
N VAL A 107 -3.80 -3.66 0.24
CA VAL A 107 -5.06 -3.55 -0.49
C VAL A 107 -5.04 -4.59 -1.60
N SER A 108 -6.02 -5.48 -1.57
CA SER A 108 -6.28 -6.47 -2.62
C SER A 108 -7.54 -6.06 -3.36
N ILE A 109 -7.46 -5.94 -4.68
CA ILE A 109 -8.61 -5.80 -5.58
C ILE A 109 -8.74 -7.13 -6.31
N GLU A 110 -9.92 -7.72 -6.25
CA GLU A 110 -10.22 -9.02 -6.85
C GLU A 110 -11.40 -8.85 -7.81
N ALA A 111 -11.25 -9.41 -9.00
CA ALA A 111 -12.25 -9.41 -10.03
C ALA A 111 -12.45 -10.83 -10.57
N GLU A 112 -13.70 -11.26 -10.64
CA GLU A 112 -14.10 -12.57 -11.14
C GLU A 112 -15.22 -12.40 -12.16
N GLY A 113 -15.17 -13.18 -13.25
CA GLY A 113 -16.22 -13.20 -14.28
C GLY A 113 -16.31 -11.93 -15.13
N LEU A 114 -15.28 -11.07 -15.17
CA LEU A 114 -15.28 -9.87 -16.02
C LEU A 114 -15.38 -10.20 -17.51
N GLU A 115 -14.90 -11.38 -17.91
CA GLU A 115 -14.96 -11.90 -19.28
C GLU A 115 -16.41 -11.95 -19.80
N SER A 116 -17.36 -12.28 -18.92
CA SER A 116 -18.80 -12.35 -19.25
C SER A 116 -19.38 -10.99 -19.67
N LEU A 117 -18.76 -9.88 -19.26
CA LEU A 117 -19.19 -8.52 -19.61
C LEU A 117 -18.73 -8.10 -21.01
N PHE A 118 -17.61 -8.64 -21.48
CA PHE A 118 -16.99 -8.26 -22.75
C PHE A 118 -17.35 -9.21 -23.90
N GLY A 119 -18.13 -10.26 -23.63
CA GLY A 119 -18.56 -11.22 -24.65
C GLY A 119 -17.45 -12.14 -25.16
N ASP A 120 -16.30 -12.18 -24.48
CA ASP A 120 -15.14 -13.02 -24.80
C ASP A 120 -15.17 -14.36 -24.03
N GLY A 121 -16.36 -14.80 -23.63
CA GLY A 121 -16.56 -16.14 -23.10
C GLY A 121 -16.30 -17.12 -24.22
N THR A 122 -15.14 -17.77 -24.21
CA THR A 122 -14.91 -18.96 -25.03
C THR A 122 -15.96 -20.00 -24.63
N ASP A 123 -16.83 -20.35 -25.58
CA ASP A 123 -17.90 -21.37 -25.50
C ASP A 123 -17.40 -22.81 -25.25
N ASP A 124 -16.26 -23.00 -24.58
CA ASP A 124 -15.64 -24.29 -24.34
C ASP A 124 -15.29 -24.44 -22.86
N ASP A 125 -16.30 -24.63 -22.00
CA ASP A 125 -16.29 -25.52 -20.83
C ASP A 125 -17.63 -25.40 -20.07
N ASP A 126 -18.51 -26.40 -20.24
CA ASP A 126 -19.85 -26.55 -19.64
C ASP A 126 -19.86 -26.71 -18.09
N ASP A 127 -18.76 -26.40 -17.39
CA ASP A 127 -18.62 -26.54 -15.92
C ASP A 127 -18.37 -25.22 -15.17
N ASP A 128 -18.11 -24.11 -15.85
CA ASP A 128 -18.12 -22.78 -15.22
C ASP A 128 -19.55 -22.22 -15.27
N GLU A 129 -20.37 -22.56 -14.26
CA GLU A 129 -21.61 -21.84 -13.94
C GLU A 129 -21.38 -20.35 -14.17
N HIS A 130 -22.16 -19.69 -15.02
CA HIS A 130 -22.05 -18.26 -15.34
C HIS A 130 -21.83 -17.42 -14.08
N LYS A 131 -20.56 -17.19 -13.71
CA LYS A 131 -20.23 -16.43 -12.52
C LYS A 131 -20.51 -14.98 -12.84
N ASP A 132 -21.50 -14.44 -12.16
CA ASP A 132 -21.84 -13.03 -12.25
C ASP A 132 -20.58 -12.20 -12.00
N ALA A 133 -20.29 -11.29 -12.94
CA ALA A 133 -19.12 -10.43 -12.87
C ALA A 133 -19.09 -9.68 -11.54
N THR A 134 -18.07 -9.96 -10.72
CA THR A 134 -17.97 -9.45 -9.36
C THR A 134 -16.61 -8.80 -9.16
N VAL A 135 -16.60 -7.58 -8.64
CA VAL A 135 -15.36 -6.90 -8.25
C VAL A 135 -15.46 -6.50 -6.79
N GLY A 136 -14.46 -6.89 -6.03
CA GLY A 136 -14.33 -6.58 -4.62
C GLY A 136 -12.97 -6.04 -4.25
N MET A 137 -12.91 -5.42 -3.08
CA MET A 137 -11.69 -4.94 -2.46
C MET A 137 -11.61 -5.49 -1.04
N SER A 138 -10.46 -6.02 -0.66
CA SER A 138 -10.14 -6.33 0.72
C SER A 138 -8.92 -5.52 1.16
N ALA A 139 -8.91 -5.08 2.41
CA ALA A 139 -7.84 -4.26 2.95
C ALA A 139 -7.36 -4.82 4.28
N MET A 140 -6.08 -4.70 4.54
CA MET A 140 -5.44 -5.04 5.80
C MET A 140 -4.63 -3.83 6.28
N LEU A 141 -4.76 -3.49 7.56
CA LEU A 141 -4.10 -2.35 8.18
C LEU A 141 -3.44 -2.81 9.48
N PHE A 142 -2.13 -2.64 9.59
CA PHE A 142 -1.31 -3.14 10.71
C PHE A 142 -1.60 -4.60 11.09
N ASP A 143 -1.54 -5.49 10.10
CA ASP A 143 -1.86 -6.94 10.22
C ASP A 143 -3.33 -7.26 10.59
N VAL A 144 -4.23 -6.27 10.66
CA VAL A 144 -5.67 -6.47 10.89
C VAL A 144 -6.42 -6.47 9.57
N GLN A 145 -7.05 -7.60 9.24
CA GLN A 145 -7.90 -7.73 8.05
C GLN A 145 -9.22 -6.98 8.27
N LEU A 146 -9.50 -5.99 7.42
CA LEU A 146 -10.77 -5.28 7.38
C LEU A 146 -11.83 -6.09 6.62
N ARG A 147 -13.11 -5.78 6.87
CA ARG A 147 -14.22 -6.38 6.15
C ARG A 147 -14.10 -6.03 4.64
N PRO A 148 -14.11 -7.03 3.74
CA PRO A 148 -14.10 -6.78 2.31
C PRO A 148 -15.32 -5.97 1.87
N VAL A 149 -15.13 -5.13 0.86
CA VAL A 149 -16.18 -4.33 0.22
C VAL A 149 -16.37 -4.84 -1.20
N VAL A 150 -17.59 -5.16 -1.58
CA VAL A 150 -17.92 -5.54 -2.96
C VAL A 150 -18.33 -4.27 -3.69
N PHE A 151 -17.61 -3.91 -4.75
CA PHE A 151 -17.96 -2.74 -5.57
C PHE A 151 -19.18 -3.01 -6.41
N PHE A 152 -19.26 -4.17 -7.07
CA PHE A 152 -20.47 -4.60 -7.75
C PHE A 152 -20.56 -6.11 -7.88
N GLN A 153 -21.78 -6.61 -8.03
CA GLN A 153 -22.06 -8.01 -8.32
C GLN A 153 -23.10 -8.12 -9.44
N GLY A 154 -22.67 -8.66 -10.58
CA GLY A 154 -23.47 -8.82 -11.79
C GLY A 154 -23.60 -7.54 -12.63
N TYR A 155 -24.02 -7.74 -13.88
CA TYR A 155 -24.13 -6.68 -14.88
C TYR A 155 -25.09 -5.55 -14.46
N MET A 156 -26.24 -5.89 -13.87
CA MET A 156 -27.26 -4.91 -13.49
C MET A 156 -26.78 -3.96 -12.39
N ASP A 157 -26.08 -4.47 -11.39
CA ASP A 157 -25.54 -3.66 -10.28
C ASP A 157 -24.41 -2.75 -10.79
N LEU A 158 -23.50 -3.28 -11.63
CA LEU A 158 -22.47 -2.49 -12.31
C LEU A 158 -23.08 -1.30 -13.07
N VAL A 159 -24.03 -1.58 -13.95
CA VAL A 159 -24.67 -0.56 -14.78
C VAL A 159 -25.40 0.47 -13.90
N SER A 160 -26.09 0.02 -12.85
CA SER A 160 -26.73 0.94 -11.91
C SER A 160 -25.74 1.87 -11.22
N LYS A 161 -24.56 1.35 -10.83
CA LYS A 161 -23.49 2.12 -10.19
C LYS A 161 -22.84 3.10 -11.15
N VAL A 162 -22.56 2.68 -12.38
CA VAL A 162 -22.04 3.57 -13.44
C VAL A 162 -23.01 4.72 -13.72
N PHE A 163 -24.32 4.44 -13.84
CA PHE A 163 -25.32 5.50 -14.08
C PHE A 163 -25.59 6.39 -12.84
N SER A 164 -25.34 5.87 -11.64
CA SER A 164 -25.47 6.64 -10.40
C SER A 164 -24.20 7.40 -10.00
N SER A 165 -23.06 7.08 -10.61
CA SER A 165 -21.77 7.72 -10.33
C SER A 165 -21.80 9.15 -10.86
N SER A 166 -21.61 10.12 -9.97
CA SER A 166 -21.51 11.54 -10.34
C SER A 166 -20.11 11.95 -10.82
N GLY A 167 -19.15 11.01 -10.88
CA GLY A 167 -17.73 11.32 -11.14
C GLY A 167 -17.04 12.00 -9.95
N ASP A 168 -17.70 12.09 -8.80
CA ASP A 168 -17.12 12.65 -7.58
C ASP A 168 -16.32 11.58 -6.80
N PRO A 169 -15.23 11.96 -6.12
CA PRO A 169 -14.46 11.04 -5.30
C PRO A 169 -15.30 10.41 -4.20
N ILE A 170 -15.36 9.07 -4.18
CA ILE A 170 -16.07 8.30 -3.16
C ILE A 170 -15.11 7.99 -2.01
N SER A 171 -15.47 8.38 -0.79
CA SER A 171 -14.70 7.99 0.41
C SER A 171 -14.92 6.50 0.71
N VAL A 172 -13.84 5.72 0.67
CA VAL A 172 -13.86 4.27 0.87
C VAL A 172 -13.55 3.91 2.31
N VAL A 173 -12.56 4.58 2.91
CA VAL A 173 -12.16 4.38 4.31
C VAL A 173 -11.92 5.75 4.93
N LYS A 174 -12.49 5.99 6.11
CA LYS A 174 -12.19 7.16 6.93
C LYS A 174 -12.21 6.76 8.40
N GLY A 175 -11.12 7.03 9.12
CA GLY A 175 -11.08 6.74 10.54
C GLY A 175 -9.75 7.08 11.18
N ASP A 176 -9.79 7.17 12.50
CA ASP A 176 -8.64 7.41 13.36
C ASP A 176 -8.34 6.17 14.19
N VAL A 177 -7.06 5.81 14.29
CA VAL A 177 -6.58 4.63 14.99
C VAL A 177 -5.49 5.03 15.98
N LEU A 178 -5.65 4.64 17.23
CA LEU A 178 -4.59 4.74 18.24
C LEU A 178 -3.64 3.56 18.05
N LEU A 179 -2.47 3.81 17.46
CA LEU A 179 -1.45 2.81 17.15
C LEU A 179 -0.57 2.47 18.35
N ILE A 180 -0.24 3.48 19.15
CA ILE A 180 0.61 3.33 20.31
C ILE A 180 -0.12 3.94 21.50
N ASP A 181 -0.24 3.17 22.57
CA ASP A 181 -0.74 3.64 23.84
C ASP A 181 0.13 3.03 24.94
N TYR A 182 0.97 3.86 25.54
CA TYR A 182 1.88 3.45 26.59
C TYR A 182 1.76 4.41 27.76
N LEU A 183 1.50 3.87 28.94
CA LEU A 183 1.47 4.62 30.18
C LEU A 183 2.28 3.87 31.23
N GLN A 184 3.26 4.56 31.80
CA GLN A 184 4.10 4.01 32.85
C GLN A 184 4.21 4.98 34.02
N ARG A 185 3.97 4.45 35.22
CA ARG A 185 4.22 5.15 36.49
C ARG A 185 5.55 4.66 37.05
N LEU A 186 6.51 5.56 37.15
CA LEU A 186 7.88 5.29 37.58
C LEU A 186 8.10 5.86 38.99
N PRO A 187 8.21 5.01 40.02
CA PRO A 187 8.65 5.47 41.34
C PRO A 187 10.15 5.74 41.29
N MET A 188 10.55 6.99 41.51
CA MET A 188 11.96 7.39 41.53
C MET A 188 12.58 7.10 42.90
N GLN A 189 13.91 6.92 42.93
CA GLN A 189 14.65 6.70 44.20
C GLN A 189 14.53 7.87 45.18
N SER A 190 14.19 9.07 44.70
CA SER A 190 13.89 10.24 45.53
C SER A 190 12.56 10.13 46.29
N GLY A 191 11.73 9.12 46.00
CA GLY A 191 10.37 8.97 46.51
C GLY A 191 9.31 9.70 45.69
N LEU A 192 9.70 10.43 44.64
CA LEU A 192 8.78 11.08 43.69
C LEU A 192 8.22 10.06 42.70
N GLN A 193 7.03 10.35 42.18
CA GLN A 193 6.42 9.57 41.12
C GLN A 193 6.46 10.34 39.80
N ALA A 194 7.08 9.75 38.78
CA ALA A 194 7.02 10.26 37.41
C ALA A 194 5.97 9.46 36.64
N ILE A 195 5.15 10.14 35.84
CA ILE A 195 4.19 9.54 34.93
C ILE A 195 4.69 9.81 33.52
N VAL A 196 4.95 8.75 32.77
CA VAL A 196 5.38 8.81 31.38
C VAL A 196 4.26 8.24 30.54
N GLU A 197 3.77 9.03 29.59
CA GLU A 197 2.75 8.62 28.64
C GLU A 197 3.25 8.87 27.22
N TYR A 198 3.03 7.89 26.35
CA TYR A 198 3.44 7.93 24.96
C TYR A 198 2.30 7.38 24.09
N GLN A 199 1.72 8.26 23.30
CA GLN A 199 0.59 7.98 22.45
C GLN A 199 0.96 8.23 20.98
N GLY A 200 0.45 7.38 20.10
CA GLY A 200 0.64 7.48 18.67
C GLY A 200 -0.68 7.26 17.95
N GLY A 201 -1.19 8.29 17.27
CA GLY A 201 -2.40 8.23 16.47
C GLY A 201 -2.10 8.24 14.98
N LEU A 202 -2.93 7.53 14.22
CA LEU A 202 -3.01 7.60 12.76
C LEU A 202 -4.43 7.98 12.35
N GLY A 203 -4.60 9.09 11.65
CA GLY A 203 -5.78 9.36 10.84
C GLY A 203 -5.58 8.85 9.42
N LEU A 204 -6.54 8.12 8.88
CA LEU A 204 -6.53 7.60 7.51
C LEU A 204 -7.81 8.02 6.79
N GLU A 205 -7.66 8.58 5.60
CA GLU A 205 -8.75 8.84 4.66
C GLU A 205 -8.34 8.36 3.27
N VAL A 206 -9.07 7.37 2.74
CA VAL A 206 -8.91 6.83 1.39
C VAL A 206 -10.15 7.21 0.59
N SER A 207 -9.93 7.87 -0.54
CA SER A 207 -10.96 8.18 -1.52
C SER A 207 -10.57 7.64 -2.88
N ALA A 208 -11.54 7.16 -3.64
CA ALA A 208 -11.35 6.66 -4.99
C ALA A 208 -12.30 7.37 -5.96
N ASN A 209 -11.78 7.73 -7.13
CA ASN A 209 -12.56 8.17 -8.27
C ASN A 209 -12.30 7.22 -9.46
N ILE A 210 -13.35 6.82 -10.14
CA ILE A 210 -13.29 5.91 -11.30
C ILE A 210 -14.11 6.53 -12.41
N ASP A 211 -13.43 6.94 -13.47
CA ASP A 211 -14.01 7.50 -14.69
C ASP A 211 -13.87 6.48 -15.82
N VAL A 212 -14.99 5.90 -16.26
CA VAL A 212 -15.02 4.95 -17.38
C VAL A 212 -15.70 5.61 -18.58
N SER A 213 -14.98 5.74 -19.69
CA SER A 213 -15.51 6.21 -20.96
C SER A 213 -15.61 5.06 -21.95
N ILE A 214 -16.85 4.66 -22.26
CA ILE A 214 -17.13 3.60 -23.26
C ILE A 214 -16.77 4.10 -24.67
N TRP A 215 -16.95 5.39 -24.95
CA TRP A 215 -16.69 5.98 -26.27
C TRP A 215 -15.21 6.09 -26.59
N GLU A 216 -14.43 6.61 -25.62
CA GLU A 216 -12.97 6.71 -25.75
C GLU A 216 -12.27 5.36 -25.48
N GLN A 217 -13.04 4.35 -25.05
CA GLN A 217 -12.54 3.03 -24.66
C GLN A 217 -11.38 3.16 -23.66
N GLU A 218 -11.56 4.04 -22.67
CA GLU A 218 -10.57 4.38 -21.66
C GLU A 218 -11.19 4.33 -20.25
N SER A 219 -10.42 3.84 -19.29
CA SER A 219 -10.73 3.89 -17.86
C SER A 219 -9.62 4.62 -17.13
N LYS A 220 -9.98 5.65 -16.36
CA LYS A 220 -9.10 6.38 -15.46
C LYS A 220 -9.53 6.12 -14.04
N THR A 221 -8.59 5.75 -13.19
CA THR A 221 -8.84 5.51 -11.77
C THR A 221 -7.82 6.31 -10.98
N ASN A 222 -8.31 7.16 -10.07
CA ASN A 222 -7.49 7.91 -9.13
C ASN A 222 -7.85 7.45 -7.71
N ILE A 223 -6.84 7.00 -6.96
CA ILE A 223 -6.99 6.64 -5.55
C ILE A 223 -6.12 7.59 -4.74
N ASN A 224 -6.76 8.46 -3.97
CA ASN A 224 -6.08 9.40 -3.08
C ASN A 224 -6.12 8.86 -1.65
N THR A 225 -4.94 8.65 -1.08
CA THR A 225 -4.74 8.20 0.30
C THR A 225 -4.10 9.31 1.11
N LYS A 226 -4.84 9.87 2.06
CA LYS A 226 -4.33 10.84 3.04
C LYS A 226 -4.14 10.16 4.38
N ALA A 227 -2.98 10.37 4.98
CA ALA A 227 -2.66 9.86 6.29
C ALA A 227 -2.03 10.95 7.16
N SER A 228 -2.50 11.07 8.39
CA SER A 228 -1.94 11.96 9.41
C SER A 228 -1.42 11.13 10.57
N LEU A 229 -0.17 11.34 10.95
CA LEU A 229 0.49 10.67 12.05
C LEU A 229 0.78 11.71 13.13
N VAL A 230 0.35 11.41 14.35
CA VAL A 230 0.61 12.24 15.53
C VAL A 230 1.24 11.37 16.59
N PHE A 231 2.43 11.75 17.05
CA PHE A 231 3.05 11.15 18.24
C PHE A 231 3.10 12.19 19.34
N GLU A 232 2.55 11.84 20.49
CA GLU A 232 2.58 12.66 21.69
C GLU A 232 3.35 11.90 22.78
N PHE A 233 4.31 12.59 23.39
CA PHE A 233 5.07 12.12 24.53
C PHE A 233 4.89 13.13 25.66
N THR A 234 4.34 12.66 26.76
CA THR A 234 4.12 13.45 27.98
C THR A 234 4.90 12.82 29.12
N THR A 235 5.56 13.65 29.92
CA THR A 235 6.16 13.24 31.17
C THR A 235 5.83 14.26 32.22
N GLU A 236 5.17 13.81 33.27
CA GLU A 236 4.70 14.61 34.38
C GLU A 236 5.35 14.12 35.67
N VAL A 237 5.82 15.06 36.47
CA VAL A 237 6.22 14.84 37.87
C VAL A 237 5.41 15.80 38.71
N ASP A 238 4.39 15.25 39.39
CA ASP A 238 3.50 16.02 40.24
C ASP A 238 3.87 15.84 41.72
N THR A 239 4.15 16.95 42.39
CA THR A 239 4.43 17.00 43.82
C THR A 239 3.76 18.24 44.43
N SER A 240 3.53 18.21 45.74
CA SER A 240 2.84 19.31 46.43
C SER A 240 3.58 20.65 46.38
N PHE A 241 4.90 20.64 46.18
CA PHE A 241 5.76 21.82 46.19
C PHE A 241 6.31 22.20 44.81
N PHE A 242 6.22 21.30 43.83
CA PHE A 242 6.79 21.48 42.50
C PHE A 242 6.12 20.55 41.49
N GLN A 243 5.65 21.10 40.36
CA GLN A 243 5.12 20.29 39.26
C GLN A 243 5.93 20.58 38.00
N THR A 244 6.24 19.55 37.22
CA THR A 244 6.94 19.70 35.94
C THR A 244 6.35 18.79 34.90
N ASP A 245 6.04 19.41 33.76
CA ASP A 245 5.48 18.76 32.60
C ASP A 245 6.40 18.96 31.39
N ILE A 246 6.74 17.86 30.76
CA ILE A 246 7.42 17.84 29.47
C ILE A 246 6.45 17.25 28.47
N LYS A 247 6.13 18.02 27.42
CA LYS A 247 5.31 17.56 26.29
C LYS A 247 6.11 17.69 25.00
N ALA A 248 6.29 16.59 24.30
CA ALA A 248 6.87 16.55 22.97
C ALA A 248 5.84 15.98 21.99
N GLN A 249 5.58 16.70 20.91
CA GLN A 249 4.60 16.34 19.90
C GLN A 249 5.25 16.36 18.52
N VAL A 250 4.99 15.33 17.74
CA VAL A 250 5.44 15.20 16.35
C VAL A 250 4.24 14.93 15.47
N ASP A 251 3.98 15.86 14.54
CA ASP A 251 2.90 15.78 13.57
C ASP A 251 3.47 15.59 12.17
N ALA A 252 2.87 14.69 11.40
CA ALA A 252 3.32 14.30 10.07
C ALA A 252 2.11 14.02 9.18
N GLU A 253 1.94 14.75 8.08
CA GLU A 253 0.83 14.53 7.14
C GLU A 253 1.38 14.08 5.79
N THR A 254 0.89 12.97 5.26
CA THR A 254 1.29 12.45 3.95
C THR A 254 0.05 12.23 3.09
N ALA A 255 0.17 12.54 1.81
CA ALA A 255 -0.82 12.19 0.80
C ALA A 255 -0.12 11.41 -0.33
N VAL A 256 -0.74 10.33 -0.75
CA VAL A 256 -0.25 9.44 -1.80
C VAL A 256 -1.37 9.28 -2.81
N ASP A 257 -1.05 9.58 -4.06
CA ASP A 257 -1.96 9.46 -5.19
C ASP A 257 -1.53 8.25 -6.03
N PHE A 258 -2.47 7.36 -6.29
CA PHE A 258 -2.28 6.23 -7.20
C PHE A 258 -3.20 6.41 -8.39
N ASP A 259 -2.59 6.62 -9.56
CA ASP A 259 -3.27 6.84 -10.81
C ASP A 259 -3.11 5.62 -11.71
N SER A 260 -4.22 5.17 -12.29
CA SER A 260 -4.26 4.09 -13.25
C SER A 260 -5.02 4.53 -14.49
N ILE A 261 -4.39 4.40 -15.64
CA ILE A 261 -4.99 4.68 -16.95
C ILE A 261 -4.95 3.39 -17.75
N MET A 262 -6.11 2.97 -18.27
CA MET A 262 -6.25 1.77 -19.08
C MET A 262 -7.00 2.10 -20.37
N LYS A 263 -6.38 1.79 -21.52
CA LYS A 263 -7.02 1.90 -22.85
C LYS A 263 -7.36 0.49 -23.36
N PHE A 264 -8.65 0.27 -23.63
CA PHE A 264 -9.21 -1.00 -24.11
C PHE A 264 -9.32 -1.06 -25.65
N SER A 265 -8.90 -0.01 -26.36
CA SER A 265 -9.10 0.15 -27.81
C SER A 265 -8.24 -0.75 -28.69
N SER A 266 -7.11 -1.24 -28.19
CA SER A 266 -6.23 -2.15 -28.93
C SER A 266 -5.86 -3.36 -28.08
N PHE A 267 -5.71 -4.52 -28.74
CA PHE A 267 -5.19 -5.73 -28.12
C PHE A 267 -3.70 -5.88 -28.48
N PRO A 268 -2.79 -5.98 -27.49
CA PRO A 268 -3.04 -6.08 -26.06
C PRO A 268 -3.42 -4.72 -25.43
N MET A 269 -4.35 -4.74 -24.47
CA MET A 269 -4.79 -3.54 -23.74
C MET A 269 -3.60 -2.81 -23.11
N LEU A 270 -3.56 -1.48 -23.18
CA LEU A 270 -2.47 -0.70 -22.57
C LEU A 270 -2.88 -0.25 -21.16
N MET A 271 -1.98 -0.40 -20.20
CA MET A 271 -2.18 0.01 -18.81
C MET A 271 -0.96 0.79 -18.32
N CYS A 272 -1.18 1.95 -17.73
CA CYS A 272 -0.16 2.74 -17.04
C CYS A 272 -0.56 2.91 -15.58
N LEU A 273 0.37 2.61 -14.69
CA LEU A 273 0.25 2.83 -13.26
C LEU A 273 1.26 3.88 -12.81
N GLU A 274 0.81 4.82 -12.00
CA GLU A 274 1.63 5.86 -11.39
C GLU A 274 1.34 5.92 -9.89
N LEU A 275 2.41 6.06 -9.10
CA LEU A 275 2.34 6.21 -7.65
C LEU A 275 3.17 7.42 -7.26
N SER A 276 2.49 8.49 -6.90
CA SER A 276 3.11 9.76 -6.53
C SER A 276 2.86 10.04 -5.06
N GLN A 277 3.89 10.48 -4.35
CA GLN A 277 3.80 10.96 -2.98
C GLN A 277 3.92 12.47 -2.99
N ASN A 278 2.94 13.13 -2.39
CA ASN A 278 2.94 14.58 -2.24
C ASN A 278 3.90 15.05 -1.14
N ASN A 279 4.19 16.35 -1.13
CA ASN A 279 4.99 16.97 -0.09
C ASN A 279 4.40 16.69 1.29
N MET A 280 5.22 16.17 2.21
CA MET A 280 4.82 15.79 3.55
C MET A 280 5.25 16.88 4.54
N PRO A 281 4.34 17.75 5.01
CA PRO A 281 4.66 18.68 6.08
C PRO A 281 4.91 17.90 7.38
N TYR A 282 5.92 18.36 8.10
CA TYR A 282 6.41 17.76 9.32
C TYR A 282 6.60 18.84 10.39
N ARG A 283 6.05 18.62 11.57
CA ARG A 283 6.09 19.58 12.67
C ARG A 283 6.51 18.89 13.96
N GLU A 284 7.44 19.51 14.67
CA GLU A 284 7.83 19.13 16.02
C GLU A 284 7.51 20.28 16.97
N THR A 285 6.92 19.97 18.12
CA THR A 285 6.69 20.93 19.20
C THR A 285 7.18 20.35 20.51
N TYR A 286 7.97 21.13 21.25
CA TYR A 286 8.46 20.79 22.58
C TYR A 286 8.01 21.87 23.55
N ILE A 287 7.31 21.48 24.60
CA ILE A 287 6.79 22.35 25.66
C ILE A 287 7.35 21.83 26.98
N LEU A 288 8.06 22.70 27.69
CA LEU A 288 8.48 22.48 29.07
C LEU A 288 7.69 23.45 29.94
N SER A 289 6.98 22.93 30.93
CA SER A 289 6.24 23.72 31.93
C SER A 289 6.71 23.33 33.32
N GLU A 290 7.05 24.33 34.12
CA GLU A 290 7.48 24.19 35.51
C GLU A 290 6.58 25.07 36.37
N SER A 291 5.92 24.49 37.37
CA SER A 291 5.07 25.20 38.31
C SER A 291 5.59 25.04 39.75
N LEU A 292 5.55 26.14 40.50
CA LEU A 292 5.75 26.15 41.94
C LEU A 292 4.44 26.57 42.61
N PRO A 293 3.58 25.61 43.02
CA PRO A 293 2.26 25.89 43.57
C PRO A 293 2.31 26.81 44.78
N GLU A 294 3.29 26.62 45.68
CA GLU A 294 3.44 27.45 46.89
C GLU A 294 3.70 28.93 46.60
N LYS A 295 4.29 29.24 45.43
CA LYS A 295 4.63 30.62 45.03
C LYS A 295 3.71 31.17 43.94
N ASN A 296 2.77 30.37 43.43
CA ASN A 296 1.95 30.71 42.25
C ASN A 296 2.78 31.19 41.04
N ILE A 297 3.97 30.61 40.83
CA ILE A 297 4.83 30.93 39.70
C ILE A 297 4.79 29.76 38.73
N THR A 298 4.50 30.05 37.47
CA THR A 298 4.55 29.09 36.36
C THR A 298 5.50 29.60 35.29
N TYR A 299 6.51 28.81 34.96
CA TYR A 299 7.41 29.04 33.84
C TYR A 299 7.03 28.09 32.70
N THR A 300 6.90 28.60 31.48
CA THR A 300 6.61 27.75 30.31
C THR A 300 7.48 28.17 29.15
N LYS A 301 8.18 27.20 28.58
CA LYS A 301 9.06 27.39 27.43
C LYS A 301 8.58 26.49 26.30
N ARG A 302 8.26 27.10 25.17
CA ARG A 302 7.86 26.41 23.94
C ARG A 302 8.91 26.58 22.87
N LYS A 303 9.30 25.47 22.24
CA LYS A 303 10.14 25.44 21.05
C LYS A 303 9.45 24.59 20.00
N GLY A 304 9.64 24.90 18.73
CA GLY A 304 9.11 24.07 17.65
C GLY A 304 9.94 24.19 16.40
N ARG A 305 9.79 23.19 15.53
CA ARG A 305 10.39 23.12 14.20
C ARG A 305 9.30 22.77 13.20
N LYS A 306 9.36 23.37 12.02
CA LYS A 306 8.56 22.98 10.87
C LYS A 306 9.53 22.63 9.74
N ALA A 307 9.27 21.53 9.06
CA ALA A 307 9.97 21.12 7.86
C ALA A 307 8.97 20.55 6.87
N THR A 308 9.36 20.46 5.60
CA THR A 308 8.57 19.78 4.58
C THR A 308 9.48 18.79 3.89
N LEU A 309 9.08 17.53 3.86
CA LEU A 309 9.73 16.51 3.06
C LEU A 309 9.17 16.60 1.64
N TRP A 310 10.06 16.58 0.65
CA TRP A 310 9.68 16.68 -0.76
C TRP A 310 8.96 15.41 -1.22
N GLY A 311 7.93 15.63 -2.04
CA GLY A 311 7.24 14.59 -2.77
C GLY A 311 8.14 13.90 -3.79
N ARG A 312 7.74 12.71 -4.19
CA ARG A 312 8.48 11.86 -5.14
C ARG A 312 7.56 10.82 -5.76
N ASP A 313 7.93 10.39 -6.95
CA ASP A 313 7.24 9.31 -7.65
C ASP A 313 7.99 8.00 -7.47
N PHE A 314 7.23 6.92 -7.37
CA PHE A 314 7.77 5.58 -7.17
C PHE A 314 7.72 4.79 -8.47
N PRO A 315 8.87 4.32 -8.97
CA PRO A 315 8.90 3.56 -10.22
C PRO A 315 8.35 2.15 -10.01
N PHE A 316 7.50 1.70 -10.91
CA PHE A 316 7.07 0.30 -11.01
C PHE A 316 8.04 -0.54 -11.85
N HIS A 317 7.61 -1.75 -12.26
CA HIS A 317 8.37 -2.61 -13.17
C HIS A 317 8.64 -1.90 -14.51
N SER A 318 9.75 -2.22 -15.18
CA SER A 318 10.14 -1.57 -16.44
C SER A 318 9.07 -1.70 -17.53
N SER A 319 8.35 -2.83 -17.54
CA SER A 319 7.20 -3.06 -18.44
C SER A 319 6.08 -2.05 -18.25
N ASN A 320 5.80 -1.61 -17.00
CA ASN A 320 4.83 -0.54 -16.76
C ASN A 320 5.33 0.79 -17.34
N SER A 321 6.61 1.12 -17.15
CA SER A 321 7.20 2.33 -17.73
C SER A 321 7.17 2.34 -19.26
N GLU A 322 7.33 1.18 -19.90
CA GLU A 322 7.20 1.05 -21.36
C GLU A 322 5.75 1.26 -21.82
N MET A 323 4.77 0.70 -21.11
CA MET A 323 3.35 0.91 -21.38
C MET A 323 2.94 2.37 -21.17
N CYS A 324 3.34 2.99 -20.07
CA CYS A 324 3.13 4.41 -19.80
C CYS A 324 3.72 5.29 -20.91
N ARG A 325 4.94 4.98 -21.37
CA ARG A 325 5.55 5.72 -22.48
C ARG A 325 4.71 5.61 -23.76
N SER A 326 4.23 4.41 -24.09
CA SER A 326 3.39 4.22 -25.29
C SER A 326 2.06 4.97 -25.22
N LEU A 327 1.47 5.07 -24.02
CA LEU A 327 0.24 5.82 -23.81
C LEU A 327 0.47 7.34 -23.94
N LEU A 328 1.54 7.86 -23.34
CA LEU A 328 1.88 9.28 -23.40
C LEU A 328 2.24 9.73 -24.83
N THR A 329 2.85 8.87 -25.64
CA THR A 329 3.15 9.18 -27.05
C THR A 329 1.95 9.07 -27.99
N ALA A 330 0.85 8.44 -27.55
CA ALA A 330 -0.36 8.28 -28.36
C ALA A 330 -1.34 9.46 -28.23
N ASP A 331 -1.10 10.36 -27.27
CA ASP A 331 -1.90 11.58 -27.05
C ASP A 331 -1.26 12.85 -27.70
N GLU A 332 -0.16 12.69 -28.48
CA GLU A 332 0.42 13.71 -29.39
C GLU A 332 -0.02 13.51 -30.85
#